data_AF-A0AAD8CPI4-F1
#
_entry.id   AF-A0AAD8CPI4-F1
#
_cell.length_a   1.000
_cell.length_b   1.000
_cell.length_c   1.000
_cell.angle_alpha   90.00
_cell.angle_beta   90.00
_cell.angle_gamma   90.00
#
_symmetry.space_group_name_H-M   'P 1'
#
loop_
_entity.id
_entity.type
_entity.pdbx_description
1 polymer ?
#
loop_
_entity_poly.entity_id
_entity_poly.type
_entity_poly.pdbx_seq_one_letter_code
_entity_poly.pdbx_strand_id
1 'polypeptide(L)'
;KTWTEAQQYCREHHTDLVSIKSASENEDLVKKAQGTPFWIGLFNEPWKWSHQGDSYTFYNWSKGEPNNDGGNQNCVKMSKTGGWLGYDCNSLFPFFCCEGGSSGQCFYEETEKTWQKAQSYCRNQSRDLPSIHDQARVNELIGLISSTNDTAYWIGLYHDKENWQWSSGGAVIYSNWEPHLFCASVNAEGEWEDSICDQRKYFMCYSEASNITERYTLIEELKTWTEAQQYCREHHTDLVSIKNASDNEEIVKNAQGKPFWIGLFNEPWKWSHQGHNYTFHNWSKGEPNSGGDNVKCVTMSKSGGWNDYGCSYLLPFFCSNGKDPAQSVLLFVPQSVSRQCEVCDSE
;
A
#
# COMPACT_ATOMS: atom_id res chain seq x y z
N LYS A 1 16.46 -1.29 -9.98
CA LYS A 1 16.97 0.11 -9.98
C LYS A 1 18.18 0.22 -10.90
N THR A 2 18.49 1.41 -11.43
CA THR A 2 19.80 1.65 -12.06
C THR A 2 20.91 1.46 -11.02
N TRP A 3 22.16 1.29 -11.44
CA TRP A 3 23.25 1.10 -10.48
C TRP A 3 23.39 2.29 -9.52
N THR A 4 23.29 3.52 -10.05
CA THR A 4 23.37 4.76 -9.26
C THR A 4 22.20 4.86 -8.27
N GLU A 5 20.98 4.56 -8.70
CA GLU A 5 19.80 4.52 -7.83
C GLU A 5 19.91 3.43 -6.75
N ALA A 6 20.48 2.27 -7.08
CA ALA A 6 20.71 1.17 -6.15
C ALA A 6 21.74 1.55 -5.08
N GLN A 7 22.85 2.19 -5.48
CA GLN A 7 23.85 2.72 -4.57
C GLN A 7 23.27 3.79 -3.65
N GLN A 8 22.57 4.77 -4.21
CA GLN A 8 21.95 5.84 -3.45
C GLN A 8 21.00 5.26 -2.40
N TYR A 9 20.14 4.32 -2.81
CA TYR A 9 19.24 3.62 -1.90
C TYR A 9 20.01 2.91 -0.76
N CYS A 10 21.06 2.16 -1.09
CA CYS A 10 21.86 1.48 -0.06
C CYS A 10 22.53 2.44 0.91
N ARG A 11 22.91 3.65 0.48
CA ARG A 11 23.50 4.68 1.37
C ARG A 11 22.46 5.42 2.19
N GLU A 12 21.24 5.55 1.69
CA GLU A 12 20.12 6.16 2.41
C GLU A 12 19.60 5.24 3.53
N HIS A 13 19.61 3.93 3.31
CA HIS A 13 18.98 2.96 4.21
C HIS A 13 19.95 1.98 4.91
N HIS A 14 21.16 1.82 4.40
CA HIS A 14 22.19 0.90 4.92
C HIS A 14 23.59 1.56 4.80
N THR A 15 24.68 0.80 4.62
CA THR A 15 26.03 1.36 4.41
C THR A 15 26.32 1.65 2.93
N ASP A 16 26.30 0.62 2.06
CA ASP A 16 26.52 0.75 0.61
C ASP A 16 26.08 -0.55 -0.10
N LEU A 17 26.20 -0.59 -1.43
CA LEU A 17 26.09 -1.82 -2.23
C LEU A 17 27.12 -2.87 -1.77
N VAL A 18 26.79 -4.13 -1.99
CA VAL A 18 27.62 -5.26 -1.57
C VAL A 18 29.02 -5.24 -2.20
N SER A 19 30.03 -5.34 -1.33
CA SER A 19 31.41 -5.67 -1.69
C SER A 19 31.65 -7.16 -1.43
N ILE A 20 32.39 -7.82 -2.32
CA ILE A 20 32.66 -9.26 -2.22
C ILE A 20 34.15 -9.47 -1.97
N LYS A 21 34.49 -10.07 -0.83
CA LYS A 21 35.88 -10.25 -0.37
C LYS A 21 36.36 -11.69 -0.46
N SER A 22 35.46 -12.64 -0.68
CA SER A 22 35.79 -14.07 -0.73
C SER A 22 34.88 -14.87 -1.68
N ALA A 23 35.35 -16.06 -2.06
CA ALA A 23 34.55 -17.00 -2.84
C ALA A 23 33.30 -17.49 -2.07
N SER A 24 33.41 -17.65 -0.75
CA SER A 24 32.26 -18.03 0.11
C SER A 24 31.16 -16.97 0.06
N GLU A 25 31.51 -15.69 0.22
CA GLU A 25 30.54 -14.59 0.10
C GLU A 25 29.88 -14.57 -1.28
N ASN A 26 30.66 -14.80 -2.34
CA ASN A 26 30.14 -14.86 -3.70
C ASN A 26 29.09 -15.99 -3.85
N GLU A 27 29.40 -17.20 -3.38
CA GLU A 27 28.49 -18.34 -3.42
C GLU A 27 27.24 -18.13 -2.56
N ASP A 28 27.38 -17.54 -1.38
CA ASP A 28 26.25 -17.27 -0.50
C ASP A 28 25.30 -16.23 -1.11
N LEU A 29 25.84 -15.22 -1.78
CA LEU A 29 25.03 -14.27 -2.54
C LEU A 29 24.32 -14.93 -3.74
N VAL A 30 24.94 -15.88 -4.45
CA VAL A 30 24.27 -16.68 -5.50
C VAL A 30 23.06 -17.42 -4.94
N LYS A 31 23.25 -18.12 -3.81
CA LYS A 31 22.18 -18.89 -3.14
C LYS A 31 21.05 -17.96 -2.71
N LYS A 32 21.38 -16.83 -2.08
CA LYS A 32 20.42 -15.81 -1.65
C LYS A 32 19.63 -15.26 -2.84
N ALA A 33 20.29 -15.00 -3.96
CA ALA A 33 19.67 -14.44 -5.15
C ALA A 33 18.71 -15.39 -5.90
N GLN A 34 18.68 -16.68 -5.54
CA GLN A 34 17.77 -17.68 -6.10
C GLN A 34 17.74 -17.72 -7.65
N GLY A 35 18.91 -17.51 -8.27
CA GLY A 35 19.06 -17.53 -9.73
C GLY A 35 18.77 -16.22 -10.45
N THR A 36 18.49 -15.13 -9.72
CA THR A 36 18.27 -13.79 -10.30
C THR A 36 19.59 -13.01 -10.36
N PRO A 37 19.99 -12.44 -11.51
CA PRO A 37 21.15 -11.55 -11.61
C PRO A 37 20.93 -10.22 -10.88
N PHE A 38 21.96 -9.63 -10.30
CA PHE A 38 21.83 -8.42 -9.48
C PHE A 38 23.09 -7.54 -9.49
N TRP A 39 22.94 -6.26 -9.12
CA TRP A 39 24.05 -5.31 -9.01
C TRP A 39 24.94 -5.57 -7.79
N ILE A 40 26.25 -5.48 -7.98
CA ILE A 40 27.24 -5.41 -6.90
C ILE A 40 27.86 -4.00 -6.84
N GLY A 41 28.55 -3.68 -5.74
CA GLY A 41 29.16 -2.36 -5.53
C GLY A 41 30.40 -2.08 -6.37
N LEU A 42 30.83 -2.99 -7.25
CA LEU A 42 32.01 -2.82 -8.10
C LEU A 42 31.66 -1.92 -9.30
N PHE A 43 32.45 -0.86 -9.50
CA PHE A 43 32.19 0.12 -10.56
C PHE A 43 33.47 0.86 -10.99
N ASN A 44 33.39 1.48 -12.17
CA ASN A 44 34.40 2.30 -12.86
C ASN A 44 35.76 1.62 -13.10
N GLU A 45 36.41 1.92 -14.22
CA GLU A 45 37.80 1.53 -14.44
C GLU A 45 38.76 2.66 -14.00
N PRO A 46 39.77 2.41 -13.13
CA PRO A 46 40.11 1.13 -12.50
C PRO A 46 39.07 0.68 -11.46
N TRP A 47 38.76 -0.63 -11.47
CA TRP A 47 37.72 -1.25 -10.65
C TRP A 47 37.88 -0.94 -9.17
N LYS A 48 36.84 -0.35 -8.59
CA LYS A 48 36.76 0.00 -7.18
C LYS A 48 35.40 -0.35 -6.60
N TRP A 49 35.39 -0.68 -5.33
CA TRP A 49 34.15 -0.85 -4.58
C TRP A 49 33.55 0.53 -4.26
N SER A 50 32.22 0.61 -4.28
CA SER A 50 31.46 1.81 -3.91
C SER A 50 31.64 2.19 -2.45
N HIS A 51 31.71 1.19 -1.59
CA HIS A 51 31.94 1.36 -0.17
C HIS A 51 33.39 1.79 0.11
N GLN A 52 33.56 2.89 0.87
CA GLN A 52 34.88 3.40 1.20
C GLN A 52 35.60 2.49 2.19
N GLY A 53 36.85 2.12 1.87
CA GLY A 53 37.68 1.26 2.71
C GLY A 53 37.68 -0.21 2.31
N ASP A 54 36.83 -0.64 1.38
CA ASP A 54 36.88 -1.99 0.83
C ASP A 54 37.99 -2.13 -0.22
N SER A 55 38.83 -3.16 -0.04
CA SER A 55 39.91 -3.49 -0.96
C SER A 55 39.45 -4.41 -2.09
N TYR A 56 39.88 -4.13 -3.31
CA TYR A 56 39.68 -5.01 -4.47
C TYR A 56 40.70 -6.16 -4.45
N THR A 57 40.46 -7.17 -3.61
CA THR A 57 41.37 -8.33 -3.42
C THR A 57 40.82 -9.65 -3.95
N PHE A 58 39.50 -9.72 -4.18
CA PHE A 58 38.82 -10.88 -4.74
C PHE A 58 38.10 -10.48 -6.03
N TYR A 59 38.11 -11.36 -7.02
CA TYR A 59 37.40 -11.18 -8.28
C TYR A 59 36.86 -12.50 -8.82
N ASN A 60 35.66 -12.44 -9.42
CA ASN A 60 35.02 -13.60 -10.02
C ASN A 60 34.43 -13.29 -11.41
N TRP A 61 35.21 -12.61 -12.25
CA TRP A 61 34.81 -12.26 -13.61
C TRP A 61 34.43 -13.49 -14.45
N SER A 62 33.34 -13.38 -15.20
CA SER A 62 32.98 -14.35 -16.22
C SER A 62 34.04 -14.41 -17.32
N LYS A 63 34.12 -15.55 -18.01
CA LYS A 63 35.09 -15.75 -19.09
C LYS A 63 34.92 -14.67 -20.15
N GLY A 64 35.97 -13.87 -20.36
CA GLY A 64 35.97 -12.77 -21.33
C GLY A 64 35.57 -11.41 -20.77
N GLU A 65 35.40 -11.29 -19.45
CA GLU A 65 35.16 -10.01 -18.77
C GLU A 65 36.36 -9.59 -17.90
N PRO A 66 36.52 -8.29 -17.60
CA PRO A 66 35.77 -7.16 -18.16
C PRO A 66 36.18 -6.88 -19.63
N ASN A 67 35.22 -6.71 -20.55
CA ASN A 67 35.51 -6.42 -21.96
C ASN A 67 35.19 -4.98 -22.41
N ASN A 68 34.52 -4.20 -21.55
CA ASN A 68 34.06 -2.85 -21.85
C ASN A 68 33.33 -2.74 -23.20
N ASP A 69 32.48 -3.72 -23.51
CA ASP A 69 31.75 -3.79 -24.77
C ASP A 69 30.83 -2.56 -24.91
N GLY A 70 31.10 -1.72 -25.91
CA GLY A 70 30.37 -0.48 -26.16
C GLY A 70 30.73 0.73 -25.29
N GLY A 71 31.77 0.68 -24.45
CA GLY A 71 32.31 1.84 -23.71
C GLY A 71 31.47 2.35 -22.53
N ASN A 72 30.35 1.70 -22.22
CA ASN A 72 29.38 2.13 -21.19
C ASN A 72 29.18 1.10 -20.07
N GLN A 73 30.04 0.06 -19.98
CA GLN A 73 29.90 -1.03 -19.02
C GLN A 73 30.63 -0.74 -17.69
N ASN A 74 30.44 0.45 -17.14
CA ASN A 74 31.16 0.90 -15.94
C ASN A 74 30.56 0.39 -14.63
N CYS A 75 29.53 -0.46 -14.68
CA CYS A 75 28.85 -1.04 -13.52
C CYS A 75 28.83 -2.56 -13.62
N VAL A 76 28.93 -3.25 -12.48
CA VAL A 76 29.11 -4.70 -12.47
C VAL A 76 27.89 -5.39 -11.88
N LYS A 77 27.38 -6.39 -12.59
CA LYS A 77 26.35 -7.30 -12.08
C LYS A 77 26.90 -8.70 -11.89
N MET A 78 26.38 -9.41 -10.90
CA MET A 78 26.64 -10.83 -10.73
C MET A 78 25.57 -11.65 -11.45
N SER A 79 25.99 -12.66 -12.20
CA SER A 79 25.12 -13.60 -12.89
C SER A 79 24.56 -14.67 -11.94
N LYS A 80 23.56 -15.43 -12.43
CA LYS A 80 22.96 -16.55 -11.71
C LYS A 80 23.93 -17.68 -11.32
N THR A 81 25.10 -17.76 -11.97
CA THR A 81 26.16 -18.73 -11.66
C THR A 81 27.30 -18.10 -10.84
N GLY A 82 27.16 -16.86 -10.39
CA GLY A 82 28.13 -16.16 -9.55
C GLY A 82 29.22 -15.41 -10.30
N GLY A 83 29.31 -15.54 -11.63
CA GLY A 83 30.30 -14.81 -12.44
C GLY A 83 29.92 -13.35 -12.65
N TRP A 84 30.91 -12.45 -12.63
CA TRP A 84 30.74 -11.00 -12.76
C TRP A 84 30.84 -10.55 -14.21
N LEU A 85 30.00 -9.58 -14.59
CA LEU A 85 29.95 -9.03 -15.94
C LEU A 85 29.85 -7.49 -15.86
N GLY A 86 30.61 -6.79 -16.71
CA GLY A 86 30.38 -5.37 -16.95
C GLY A 86 29.03 -5.16 -17.63
N TYR A 87 28.32 -4.09 -17.27
CA TYR A 87 26.99 -3.83 -17.81
C TYR A 87 26.65 -2.33 -17.77
N ASP A 88 25.69 -1.93 -18.61
CA ASP A 88 25.18 -0.56 -18.66
C ASP A 88 24.55 -0.17 -17.32
N CYS A 89 25.14 0.84 -16.66
CA CYS A 89 24.71 1.36 -15.37
C CYS A 89 23.25 1.80 -15.33
N ASN A 90 22.65 2.15 -16.47
CA ASN A 90 21.25 2.58 -16.58
C ASN A 90 20.27 1.40 -16.65
N SER A 91 20.76 0.16 -16.70
CA SER A 91 19.91 -1.02 -16.69
C SER A 91 19.31 -1.29 -15.31
N LEU A 92 18.12 -1.86 -15.29
CA LEU A 92 17.42 -2.16 -14.04
C LEU A 92 17.73 -3.58 -13.57
N PHE A 93 18.35 -3.69 -12.40
CA PHE A 93 18.52 -4.97 -11.70
C PHE A 93 18.15 -4.86 -10.21
N PRO A 94 17.84 -6.00 -9.57
CA PRO A 94 17.90 -6.16 -8.12
C PRO A 94 19.32 -5.92 -7.59
N PHE A 95 19.49 -5.76 -6.28
CA PHE A 95 20.78 -5.46 -5.66
C PHE A 95 20.79 -5.84 -4.17
N PHE A 96 22.00 -6.01 -3.62
CA PHE A 96 22.21 -6.26 -2.18
C PHE A 96 22.88 -5.05 -1.54
N CYS A 97 22.43 -4.67 -0.34
CA CYS A 97 23.12 -3.70 0.53
C CYS A 97 23.81 -4.41 1.70
N CYS A 98 24.88 -3.80 2.22
CA CYS A 98 25.59 -4.26 3.41
C CYS A 98 25.47 -3.25 4.56
N GLU A 99 25.54 -3.75 5.80
CA GLU A 99 25.71 -2.94 7.02
C GLU A 99 27.06 -3.23 7.70
N GLY A 100 27.87 -2.21 8.01
CA GLY A 100 28.89 -2.29 9.06
C GLY A 100 30.33 -2.69 8.69
N GLY A 101 30.69 -2.88 7.41
CA GLY A 101 32.09 -3.12 6.98
C GLY A 101 32.71 -4.46 7.44
N SER A 102 33.44 -5.11 6.53
CA SER A 102 34.30 -6.33 6.68
C SER A 102 33.77 -7.59 7.40
N SER A 103 32.62 -7.54 8.06
CA SER A 103 31.90 -8.63 8.73
C SER A 103 30.38 -8.41 8.66
N GLY A 104 29.94 -7.54 7.75
CA GLY A 104 28.59 -7.00 7.69
C GLY A 104 27.55 -7.93 7.07
N GLN A 105 26.36 -7.99 7.68
CA GLN A 105 25.24 -8.79 7.22
C GLN A 105 24.71 -8.28 5.85
N CYS A 106 24.55 -9.18 4.87
CA CYS A 106 24.00 -8.86 3.54
C CYS A 106 22.51 -9.24 3.46
N PHE A 107 21.67 -8.27 3.06
CA PHE A 107 20.22 -8.38 2.98
C PHE A 107 19.73 -8.77 1.57
N TYR A 108 18.81 -9.75 1.46
CA TYR A 108 18.20 -10.20 0.19
C TYR A 108 16.82 -9.57 -0.04
N GLU A 109 16.62 -9.03 -1.24
CA GLU A 109 15.35 -8.45 -1.68
C GLU A 109 14.52 -9.43 -2.51
N GLU A 110 13.44 -9.98 -1.94
CA GLU A 110 12.51 -10.89 -2.64
C GLU A 110 11.16 -10.20 -2.86
N THR A 111 10.85 -9.87 -4.12
CA THR A 111 9.74 -8.99 -4.52
C THR A 111 8.39 -9.70 -4.59
N GLU A 112 8.38 -11.01 -4.79
CA GLU A 112 7.16 -11.83 -4.84
C GLU A 112 6.92 -12.56 -3.51
N LYS A 113 5.67 -12.62 -3.05
CA LYS A 113 5.31 -13.27 -1.78
C LYS A 113 4.08 -14.16 -1.94
N THR A 114 3.91 -15.13 -1.05
CA THR A 114 2.64 -15.85 -0.90
C THR A 114 1.58 -14.93 -0.32
N TRP A 115 0.30 -15.21 -0.52
CA TRP A 115 -0.78 -14.31 -0.09
C TRP A 115 -0.70 -13.97 1.41
N GLN A 116 -0.49 -14.97 2.26
CA GLN A 116 -0.35 -14.79 3.72
C GLN A 116 0.87 -13.94 4.09
N LYS A 117 1.99 -14.11 3.39
CA LYS A 117 3.22 -13.32 3.62
C LYS A 117 3.08 -11.88 3.11
N ALA A 118 2.39 -11.69 1.99
CA ALA A 118 2.06 -10.38 1.44
C ALA A 118 1.14 -9.59 2.38
N GLN A 119 0.08 -10.23 2.88
CA GLN A 119 -0.83 -9.65 3.88
C GLN A 119 -0.10 -9.28 5.17
N SER A 120 0.68 -10.22 5.73
CA SER A 120 1.46 -9.97 6.95
C SER A 120 2.44 -8.81 6.78
N TYR A 121 3.05 -8.71 5.59
CA TYR A 121 3.93 -7.60 5.25
C TYR A 121 3.19 -6.25 5.26
N CYS A 122 2.03 -6.16 4.58
CA CYS A 122 1.26 -4.93 4.58
C CYS A 122 0.81 -4.54 6.01
N ARG A 123 0.38 -5.52 6.82
CA ARG A 123 -0.04 -5.29 8.21
C ARG A 123 1.10 -4.82 9.11
N ASN A 124 2.32 -5.30 8.91
CA ASN A 124 3.48 -4.82 9.66
C ASN A 124 3.79 -3.34 9.41
N GLN A 125 3.35 -2.81 8.26
CA GLN A 125 3.47 -1.39 7.91
C GLN A 125 2.21 -0.58 8.30
N SER A 126 1.33 -1.13 9.15
CA SER A 126 0.01 -0.57 9.50
C SER A 126 -0.89 -0.34 8.27
N ARG A 127 -0.78 -1.22 7.27
CA ARG A 127 -1.53 -1.25 6.00
C ARG A 127 -2.19 -2.63 5.81
N ASP A 128 -2.89 -2.86 4.70
CA ASP A 128 -3.35 -4.21 4.33
C ASP A 128 -3.30 -4.40 2.80
N LEU A 129 -3.66 -5.58 2.29
CA LEU A 129 -3.80 -5.87 0.85
C LEU A 129 -5.07 -5.23 0.26
N PRO A 130 -5.04 -4.68 -0.97
CA PRO A 130 -6.14 -3.89 -1.54
C PRO A 130 -7.51 -4.57 -1.46
N SER A 131 -8.48 -3.93 -0.78
CA SER A 131 -9.90 -4.35 -0.71
C SER A 131 -10.81 -3.68 -1.75
N ILE A 132 -10.96 -4.18 -2.96
CA ILE A 132 -11.58 -3.43 -4.07
C ILE A 132 -13.12 -3.38 -3.97
N HIS A 133 -13.73 -2.19 -4.10
CA HIS A 133 -15.17 -2.00 -3.88
C HIS A 133 -15.94 -1.45 -5.09
N ASP A 134 -15.26 -1.03 -6.15
CA ASP A 134 -15.85 -0.49 -7.37
C ASP A 134 -14.89 -0.63 -8.58
N GLN A 135 -15.42 -0.34 -9.78
CA GLN A 135 -14.68 -0.40 -11.04
C GLN A 135 -13.62 0.70 -11.19
N ALA A 136 -13.85 1.89 -10.61
CA ALA A 136 -12.90 3.00 -10.72
C ALA A 136 -11.56 2.62 -10.09
N ARG A 137 -11.62 1.86 -8.99
CA ARG A 137 -10.45 1.35 -8.27
C ARG A 137 -9.73 0.21 -8.97
N VAL A 138 -10.46 -0.62 -9.73
CA VAL A 138 -9.84 -1.59 -10.64
C VAL A 138 -9.01 -0.84 -11.69
N ASN A 139 -9.55 0.24 -12.27
CA ASN A 139 -8.85 1.02 -13.30
C ASN A 139 -7.58 1.73 -12.77
N GLU A 140 -7.62 2.23 -11.52
CA GLU A 140 -6.44 2.77 -10.85
C GLU A 140 -5.34 1.71 -10.67
N LEU A 141 -5.74 0.51 -10.22
CA LEU A 141 -4.85 -0.63 -10.04
C LEU A 141 -4.21 -1.08 -11.36
N ILE A 142 -5.01 -1.16 -12.45
CA ILE A 142 -4.50 -1.44 -13.80
C ILE A 142 -3.49 -0.38 -14.21
N GLY A 143 -3.79 0.91 -14.02
CA GLY A 143 -2.87 2.00 -14.37
C GLY A 143 -1.48 1.90 -13.71
N LEU A 144 -1.41 1.28 -12.53
CA LEU A 144 -0.14 0.99 -11.83
C LEU A 144 0.54 -0.27 -12.39
N ILE A 145 -0.23 -1.31 -12.71
CA ILE A 145 0.24 -2.62 -13.20
C ILE A 145 0.68 -2.61 -14.66
N SER A 146 -0.01 -1.86 -15.54
CA SER A 146 0.25 -1.84 -17.00
C SER A 146 1.66 -1.38 -17.37
N SER A 147 2.41 -0.82 -16.42
CA SER A 147 3.79 -0.36 -16.60
C SER A 147 4.84 -1.47 -16.42
N THR A 148 4.48 -2.66 -15.92
CA THR A 148 5.47 -3.60 -15.38
C THR A 148 5.64 -4.94 -16.12
N ASN A 149 4.88 -5.21 -17.20
CA ASN A 149 4.92 -6.50 -17.93
C ASN A 149 4.63 -7.77 -17.07
N ASP A 150 4.11 -7.61 -15.86
CA ASP A 150 3.87 -8.71 -14.92
C ASP A 150 2.46 -9.30 -15.04
N THR A 151 2.32 -10.57 -14.67
CA THR A 151 1.11 -11.35 -15.00
C THR A 151 0.01 -11.32 -13.94
N ALA A 152 0.31 -11.15 -12.65
CA ALA A 152 -0.71 -11.12 -11.59
C ALA A 152 -0.25 -10.54 -10.25
N TYR A 153 -1.16 -9.88 -9.54
CA TYR A 153 -0.91 -9.20 -8.25
C TYR A 153 -1.89 -9.62 -7.16
N TRP A 154 -1.42 -9.89 -5.95
CA TRP A 154 -2.30 -10.23 -4.82
C TRP A 154 -3.19 -9.06 -4.40
N ILE A 155 -4.48 -9.35 -4.23
CA ILE A 155 -5.47 -8.45 -3.62
C ILE A 155 -5.96 -9.03 -2.29
N GLY A 156 -6.63 -8.22 -1.48
CA GLY A 156 -7.01 -8.58 -0.11
C GLY A 156 -8.13 -9.60 0.01
N LEU A 157 -8.68 -10.11 -1.11
CA LEU A 157 -9.74 -11.09 -1.05
C LEU A 157 -9.18 -12.50 -0.88
N TYR A 158 -9.78 -13.26 0.05
CA TYR A 158 -9.44 -14.65 0.28
C TYR A 158 -10.68 -15.47 0.61
N HIS A 159 -10.56 -16.78 0.40
CA HIS A 159 -11.62 -17.75 0.65
C HIS A 159 -11.34 -18.47 1.98
N ASP A 160 -12.19 -18.28 2.99
CA ASP A 160 -12.15 -19.07 4.22
C ASP A 160 -13.32 -20.04 4.26
N LYS A 161 -12.99 -21.33 4.18
CA LYS A 161 -13.79 -22.57 4.35
C LYS A 161 -15.17 -22.65 3.65
N GLU A 162 -15.98 -21.61 3.61
CA GLU A 162 -17.28 -21.56 2.92
C GLU A 162 -17.63 -20.17 2.33
N ASN A 163 -16.85 -19.10 2.55
CA ASN A 163 -17.17 -17.76 2.03
C ASN A 163 -15.94 -16.91 1.66
N TRP A 164 -16.11 -16.03 0.67
CA TRP A 164 -15.15 -14.97 0.34
C TRP A 164 -15.25 -13.80 1.32
N GLN A 165 -14.10 -13.28 1.74
CA GLN A 165 -14.03 -12.12 2.62
C GLN A 165 -12.78 -11.28 2.33
N TRP A 166 -12.89 -9.97 2.56
CA TRP A 166 -11.75 -9.07 2.47
C TRP A 166 -10.87 -9.20 3.70
N SER A 167 -9.56 -9.05 3.53
CA SER A 167 -8.58 -9.04 4.63
C SER A 167 -8.85 -7.95 5.66
N SER A 168 -9.53 -6.88 5.26
CA SER A 168 -10.00 -5.78 6.10
C SER A 168 -11.26 -6.09 6.92
N GLY A 169 -11.90 -7.25 6.73
CA GLY A 169 -13.14 -7.63 7.41
C GLY A 169 -14.41 -7.05 6.77
N GLY A 170 -14.31 -6.39 5.62
CA GLY A 170 -15.46 -5.87 4.88
C GLY A 170 -16.27 -6.94 4.14
N ALA A 171 -17.57 -6.67 3.92
CA ALA A 171 -18.43 -7.50 3.08
C ALA A 171 -18.02 -7.42 1.60
N VAL A 172 -18.14 -8.53 0.88
CA VAL A 172 -17.91 -8.57 -0.57
C VAL A 172 -19.14 -8.00 -1.27
N ILE A 173 -19.06 -6.74 -1.70
CA ILE A 173 -20.16 -6.00 -2.35
C ILE A 173 -19.98 -5.83 -3.86
N TYR A 174 -18.80 -6.15 -4.39
CA TYR A 174 -18.46 -6.12 -5.81
C TYR A 174 -17.51 -7.28 -6.12
N SER A 175 -17.73 -7.93 -7.26
CA SER A 175 -16.99 -9.12 -7.68
C SER A 175 -17.05 -9.37 -9.19
N ASN A 176 -15.99 -9.94 -9.76
CA ASN A 176 -15.89 -10.31 -11.17
C ASN A 176 -15.28 -11.73 -11.34
N TRP A 177 -15.96 -12.79 -10.86
CA TRP A 177 -15.38 -14.13 -10.65
C TRP A 177 -15.73 -15.21 -11.70
N GLU A 178 -14.75 -16.07 -11.98
CA GLU A 178 -14.92 -17.53 -12.17
C GLU A 178 -14.41 -18.26 -10.90
N PRO A 179 -15.12 -19.23 -10.28
CA PRO A 179 -14.79 -19.65 -8.90
C PRO A 179 -14.21 -21.07 -8.74
N HIS A 180 -12.99 -21.21 -8.18
CA HIS A 180 -12.50 -22.39 -7.44
C HIS A 180 -11.54 -22.03 -6.26
N LEU A 181 -11.12 -23.05 -5.47
CA LEU A 181 -10.50 -23.04 -4.12
C LEU A 181 -9.16 -22.28 -3.97
N PHE A 182 -9.17 -20.95 -4.01
CA PHE A 182 -7.93 -20.17 -4.13
C PHE A 182 -7.96 -18.77 -3.48
N CYS A 183 -6.80 -18.10 -3.42
CA CYS A 183 -6.65 -16.69 -3.05
C CYS A 183 -6.80 -15.79 -4.28
N ALA A 184 -7.24 -14.54 -4.10
CA ALA A 184 -7.51 -13.66 -5.23
C ALA A 184 -6.28 -12.87 -5.69
N SER A 185 -6.01 -12.89 -7.00
CA SER A 185 -5.11 -11.95 -7.67
C SER A 185 -5.82 -11.17 -8.77
N VAL A 186 -5.25 -10.04 -9.17
CA VAL A 186 -5.69 -9.29 -10.36
C VAL A 186 -4.64 -9.41 -11.46
N ASN A 187 -5.06 -9.59 -12.71
CA ASN A 187 -4.16 -9.62 -13.88
C ASN A 187 -4.00 -8.21 -14.51
N ALA A 188 -3.22 -8.13 -15.60
CA ALA A 188 -2.94 -6.85 -16.27
C ALA A 188 -4.18 -6.24 -16.94
N GLU A 189 -5.18 -7.08 -17.24
CA GLU A 189 -6.46 -6.72 -17.84
C GLU A 189 -7.49 -6.27 -16.78
N GLY A 190 -7.17 -6.41 -15.48
CA GLY A 190 -8.04 -6.05 -14.36
C GLY A 190 -9.05 -7.13 -13.97
N GLU A 191 -8.93 -8.32 -14.54
CA GLU A 191 -9.76 -9.47 -14.21
C GLU A 191 -9.26 -10.09 -12.90
N TRP A 192 -10.20 -10.59 -12.11
CA TRP A 192 -9.87 -11.23 -10.83
C TRP A 192 -9.75 -12.73 -11.05
N GLU A 193 -8.62 -13.27 -10.65
CA GLU A 193 -8.27 -14.67 -10.83
C GLU A 193 -8.15 -15.39 -9.49
N ASP A 194 -8.58 -16.63 -9.48
CA ASP A 194 -8.42 -17.57 -8.40
C ASP A 194 -7.01 -18.22 -8.52
N SER A 195 -6.14 -17.97 -7.54
CA SER A 195 -4.75 -18.45 -7.53
C SER A 195 -4.36 -19.19 -6.25
N ILE A 196 -3.63 -20.30 -6.39
CA ILE A 196 -3.08 -21.06 -5.25
C ILE A 196 -2.38 -20.10 -4.30
N CYS A 197 -2.85 -20.01 -3.05
CA CYS A 197 -2.38 -19.04 -2.05
C CYS A 197 -0.87 -19.11 -1.77
N ASP A 198 -0.28 -20.29 -2.01
CA ASP A 198 1.15 -20.57 -1.83
C ASP A 198 2.01 -20.18 -3.05
N GLN A 199 1.39 -19.78 -4.17
CA GLN A 199 2.14 -19.18 -5.26
C GLN A 199 2.73 -17.85 -4.82
N ARG A 200 3.90 -17.51 -5.38
CA ARG A 200 4.51 -16.22 -5.17
C ARG A 200 4.03 -15.28 -6.26
N LYS A 201 3.51 -14.12 -5.88
CA LYS A 201 3.11 -13.05 -6.79
C LYS A 201 3.52 -11.71 -6.22
N TYR A 202 3.57 -10.71 -7.08
CA TYR A 202 3.65 -9.32 -6.66
C TYR A 202 2.41 -8.92 -5.88
N PHE A 203 2.53 -7.87 -5.07
CA PHE A 203 1.42 -7.42 -4.25
C PHE A 203 1.61 -5.94 -3.92
N MET A 204 0.52 -5.27 -3.60
CA MET A 204 0.52 -3.87 -3.20
C MET A 204 -0.05 -3.75 -1.81
N CYS A 205 0.30 -2.69 -1.11
CA CYS A 205 -0.33 -2.37 0.17
C CYS A 205 -1.18 -1.12 0.00
N TYR A 206 -2.38 -1.13 0.59
CA TYR A 206 -3.23 0.04 0.68
C TYR A 206 -3.28 0.52 2.14
N SER A 207 -3.32 1.83 2.32
CA SER A 207 -3.66 2.45 3.61
C SER A 207 -4.97 3.18 3.41
N GLU A 208 -5.91 3.06 4.34
CA GLU A 208 -6.93 4.10 4.47
C GLU A 208 -6.25 5.39 4.97
N ALA A 209 -6.71 6.55 4.51
CA ALA A 209 -6.12 7.83 4.90
C ALA A 209 -6.14 7.97 6.44
N SER A 210 -4.95 8.02 7.04
CA SER A 210 -4.75 7.94 8.50
C SER A 210 -4.99 9.26 9.23
N ASN A 211 -5.33 10.34 8.52
CA ASN A 211 -5.58 11.64 9.13
C ASN A 211 -7.04 12.05 8.95
N ILE A 212 -7.76 12.26 10.06
CA ILE A 212 -9.17 12.70 10.06
C ILE A 212 -9.35 13.97 9.23
N THR A 213 -8.41 14.92 9.33
CA THR A 213 -8.47 16.18 8.60
C THR A 213 -8.30 16.01 7.09
N GLU A 214 -7.72 14.88 6.65
CA GLU A 214 -7.68 14.52 5.23
C GLU A 214 -9.02 13.91 4.77
N ARG A 215 -9.73 13.21 5.65
CA ARG A 215 -11.03 12.55 5.35
C ARG A 215 -12.24 13.48 5.52
N TYR A 216 -12.24 14.30 6.56
CA TYR A 216 -13.36 15.14 6.96
C TYR A 216 -12.89 16.54 7.33
N THR A 217 -13.62 17.54 6.88
CA THR A 217 -13.38 18.94 7.22
C THR A 217 -14.58 19.49 7.98
N LEU A 218 -14.35 20.02 9.18
CA LEU A 218 -15.37 20.77 9.91
C LEU A 218 -15.53 22.14 9.27
N ILE A 219 -16.74 22.45 8.83
CA ILE A 219 -17.13 23.77 8.36
C ILE A 219 -17.92 24.46 9.48
N GLU A 220 -17.38 25.55 10.00
CA GLU A 220 -17.99 26.28 11.12
C GLU A 220 -19.14 27.21 10.70
N GLU A 221 -19.39 27.34 9.39
CA GLU A 221 -20.54 28.09 8.87
C GLU A 221 -21.86 27.43 9.27
N LEU A 222 -22.83 28.22 9.69
CA LEU A 222 -24.16 27.73 10.05
C LEU A 222 -25.04 27.68 8.81
N LYS A 223 -25.41 26.48 8.36
CA LYS A 223 -26.22 26.25 7.16
C LYS A 223 -27.37 25.27 7.44
N THR A 224 -28.44 25.39 6.67
CA THR A 224 -29.47 24.33 6.62
C THR A 224 -28.86 23.04 6.06
N TRP A 225 -29.49 21.89 6.28
CA TRP A 225 -28.92 20.63 5.80
C TRP A 225 -28.69 20.64 4.28
N THR A 226 -29.65 21.18 3.52
CA THR A 226 -29.54 21.28 2.05
C THR A 226 -28.43 22.22 1.61
N GLU A 227 -28.29 23.38 2.26
CA GLU A 227 -27.20 24.34 1.98
C GLU A 227 -25.83 23.77 2.38
N ALA A 228 -25.75 23.01 3.47
CA ALA A 228 -24.55 22.33 3.92
C ALA A 228 -24.11 21.24 2.92
N GLN A 229 -25.06 20.43 2.44
CA GLN A 229 -24.82 19.45 1.39
C GLN A 229 -24.31 20.11 0.11
N GLN A 230 -24.99 21.18 -0.32
CA GLN A 230 -24.59 21.92 -1.51
C GLN A 230 -23.16 22.46 -1.36
N TYR A 231 -22.84 23.09 -0.22
CA TYR A 231 -21.50 23.57 0.08
C TYR A 231 -20.47 22.44 -0.01
N CYS A 232 -20.74 21.28 0.60
CA CYS A 232 -19.82 20.15 0.54
C CYS A 232 -19.65 19.62 -0.89
N ARG A 233 -20.67 19.67 -1.74
CA ARG A 233 -20.54 19.26 -3.16
C ARG A 233 -19.82 20.29 -4.03
N GLU A 234 -19.88 21.57 -3.66
CA GLU A 234 -19.18 22.66 -4.35
C GLU A 234 -17.70 22.73 -3.98
N HIS A 235 -17.35 22.44 -2.72
CA HIS A 235 -16.00 22.64 -2.18
C HIS A 235 -15.27 21.35 -1.78
N HIS A 236 -15.99 20.26 -1.61
CA HIS A 236 -15.50 18.96 -1.12
C HIS A 236 -16.13 17.81 -1.92
N THR A 237 -16.64 16.76 -1.28
CA THR A 237 -17.41 15.70 -1.97
C THR A 237 -18.87 15.65 -1.55
N ASP A 238 -19.17 15.42 -0.28
CA ASP A 238 -20.55 15.46 0.21
C ASP A 238 -20.54 15.70 1.73
N LEU A 239 -21.69 15.70 2.39
CA LEU A 239 -21.76 15.60 3.84
C LEU A 239 -21.19 14.26 4.31
N VAL A 240 -20.58 14.27 5.50
CA VAL A 240 -19.94 13.09 6.07
C VAL A 240 -20.90 11.91 6.21
N SER A 241 -20.41 10.72 5.86
CA SER A 241 -21.07 9.45 6.15
C SER A 241 -20.29 8.67 7.20
N ILE A 242 -20.98 7.99 8.10
CA ILE A 242 -20.38 7.28 9.24
C ILE A 242 -20.45 5.78 8.97
N LYS A 243 -19.29 5.11 8.84
CA LYS A 243 -19.24 3.69 8.47
C LYS A 243 -19.20 2.75 9.68
N ASN A 244 -18.64 3.21 10.80
CA ASN A 244 -18.48 2.41 12.02
C ASN A 244 -18.36 3.30 13.28
N ALA A 245 -18.24 2.66 14.45
CA ALA A 245 -18.11 3.34 15.73
C ALA A 245 -16.82 4.18 15.85
N SER A 246 -15.71 3.74 15.24
CA SER A 246 -14.45 4.48 15.27
C SER A 246 -14.57 5.83 14.54
N ASP A 247 -15.17 5.83 13.33
CA ASP A 247 -15.46 7.06 12.59
C ASP A 247 -16.33 8.01 13.43
N ASN A 248 -17.35 7.46 14.09
CA ASN A 248 -18.25 8.23 14.94
C ASN A 248 -17.51 8.91 16.09
N GLU A 249 -16.65 8.18 16.81
CA GLU A 249 -15.86 8.73 17.91
C GLU A 249 -14.83 9.78 17.46
N GLU A 250 -14.18 9.54 16.32
CA GLU A 250 -13.20 10.47 15.74
C GLU A 250 -13.80 11.80 15.35
N ILE A 251 -14.94 11.78 14.63
CA ILE A 251 -15.59 13.01 14.15
C ILE A 251 -16.08 13.85 15.34
N VAL A 252 -16.59 13.20 16.39
CA VAL A 252 -17.02 13.86 17.64
C VAL A 252 -15.86 14.57 18.34
N LYS A 253 -14.67 13.96 18.40
CA LYS A 253 -13.47 14.60 18.98
C LYS A 253 -13.10 15.89 18.24
N ASN A 254 -13.29 15.92 16.92
CA ASN A 254 -12.96 17.06 16.07
C ASN A 254 -14.08 18.11 15.98
N ALA A 255 -15.29 17.80 16.44
CA ALA A 255 -16.44 18.70 16.43
C ALA A 255 -16.35 19.86 17.44
N GLN A 256 -15.28 19.92 18.25
CA GLN A 256 -15.05 20.96 19.26
C GLN A 256 -16.24 21.17 20.22
N GLY A 257 -16.98 20.09 20.50
CA GLY A 257 -18.15 20.11 21.40
C GLY A 257 -19.43 20.72 20.83
N LYS A 258 -19.48 21.07 19.54
CA LYS A 258 -20.68 21.59 18.85
C LYS A 258 -21.50 20.44 18.25
N PRO A 259 -22.85 20.54 18.19
CA PRO A 259 -23.65 19.65 17.35
C PRO A 259 -23.49 20.04 15.87
N PHE A 260 -23.60 19.06 14.97
CA PHE A 260 -23.33 19.28 13.54
C PHE A 260 -24.21 18.41 12.64
N TRP A 261 -24.33 18.80 11.36
CA TRP A 261 -24.99 17.98 10.33
C TRP A 261 -24.11 16.81 9.87
N ILE A 262 -24.75 15.67 9.66
CA ILE A 262 -24.18 14.53 8.91
C ILE A 262 -25.02 14.26 7.65
N GLY A 263 -24.47 13.49 6.72
CA GLY A 263 -25.10 13.21 5.42
C GLY A 263 -26.29 12.24 5.48
N LEU A 264 -26.73 11.81 6.65
CA LEU A 264 -27.88 10.91 6.79
C LEU A 264 -29.18 11.70 6.71
N PHE A 265 -30.10 11.25 5.85
CA PHE A 265 -31.38 11.91 5.64
C PHE A 265 -32.47 10.94 5.16
N ASN A 266 -33.72 11.38 5.32
CA ASN A 266 -34.96 10.77 4.84
C ASN A 266 -35.29 9.37 5.40
N GLU A 267 -36.54 8.92 5.33
CA GLU A 267 -36.93 7.55 5.66
C GLU A 267 -37.36 6.78 4.39
N PRO A 268 -36.82 5.58 4.11
CA PRO A 268 -35.75 4.90 4.85
C PRO A 268 -34.42 5.68 4.80
N TRP A 269 -33.66 5.64 5.90
CA TRP A 269 -32.41 6.37 6.10
C TRP A 269 -31.38 6.09 5.01
N LYS A 270 -30.92 7.16 4.37
CA LYS A 270 -29.95 7.12 3.27
C LYS A 270 -28.84 8.12 3.50
N TRP A 271 -27.63 7.74 3.11
CA TRP A 271 -26.51 8.67 3.02
C TRP A 271 -26.67 9.53 1.76
N SER A 272 -26.32 10.82 1.87
CA SER A 272 -26.32 11.77 0.77
C SER A 272 -25.27 11.44 -0.29
N HIS A 273 -24.14 10.88 0.15
CA HIS A 273 -23.08 10.36 -0.70
C HIS A 273 -23.48 9.02 -1.33
N GLN A 274 -23.29 8.88 -2.65
CA GLN A 274 -23.64 7.67 -3.39
C GLN A 274 -22.69 6.51 -3.03
N GLY A 275 -23.20 5.27 -3.01
CA GLY A 275 -22.40 4.07 -2.71
C GLY A 275 -22.19 3.76 -1.22
N HIS A 276 -22.67 4.62 -0.31
CA HIS A 276 -22.63 4.35 1.12
C HIS A 276 -23.91 3.65 1.62
N ASN A 277 -23.74 2.46 2.19
CA ASN A 277 -24.84 1.68 2.75
C ASN A 277 -25.13 2.09 4.20
N TYR A 278 -26.41 2.12 4.57
CA TYR A 278 -26.85 2.34 5.95
C TYR A 278 -26.70 1.04 6.76
N THR A 279 -25.48 0.75 7.23
CA THR A 279 -25.17 -0.46 8.02
C THR A 279 -24.90 -0.16 9.49
N PHE A 280 -24.28 0.96 9.79
CA PHE A 280 -24.00 1.44 11.13
C PHE A 280 -25.00 2.51 11.56
N HIS A 281 -25.40 2.49 12.83
CA HIS A 281 -26.27 3.50 13.43
C HIS A 281 -25.90 3.76 14.88
N ASN A 282 -25.98 5.03 15.30
CA ASN A 282 -25.70 5.44 16.67
C ASN A 282 -26.75 6.41 17.21
N TRP A 283 -28.03 6.07 17.03
CA TRP A 283 -29.16 6.85 17.53
C TRP A 283 -29.10 7.06 19.04
N SER A 284 -29.40 8.28 19.48
CA SER A 284 -29.58 8.56 20.91
C SER A 284 -30.78 7.79 21.46
N LYS A 285 -30.80 7.60 22.78
CA LYS A 285 -31.91 6.90 23.43
C LYS A 285 -33.24 7.61 23.14
N GLY A 286 -34.14 6.92 22.47
CA GLY A 286 -35.46 7.44 22.11
C GLY A 286 -35.52 8.09 20.73
N GLU A 287 -34.45 8.02 19.93
CA GLU A 287 -34.41 8.48 18.54
C GLU A 287 -34.43 7.31 17.54
N PRO A 288 -34.87 7.53 16.29
CA PRO A 288 -35.50 8.74 15.78
C PRO A 288 -36.94 8.92 16.30
N ASN A 289 -37.35 10.14 16.66
CA ASN A 289 -38.67 10.42 17.22
C ASN A 289 -39.53 11.43 16.46
N SER A 290 -39.06 11.95 15.32
CA SER A 290 -39.86 12.90 14.54
C SER A 290 -40.96 12.17 13.77
N GLY A 291 -42.20 12.28 14.26
CA GLY A 291 -43.40 11.92 13.52
C GLY A 291 -44.02 13.17 12.89
N GLY A 292 -43.84 13.40 11.58
CA GLY A 292 -44.70 14.34 10.85
C GLY A 292 -44.15 15.04 9.61
N ASP A 293 -42.85 15.28 9.48
CA ASP A 293 -42.31 16.06 8.35
C ASP A 293 -41.68 15.19 7.25
N ASN A 294 -41.97 15.55 6.00
CA ASN A 294 -41.71 14.76 4.79
C ASN A 294 -40.21 14.67 4.41
N VAL A 295 -39.31 15.37 5.11
CA VAL A 295 -37.85 15.28 4.96
C VAL A 295 -37.20 15.40 6.35
N LYS A 296 -36.56 14.31 6.81
CA LYS A 296 -35.83 14.26 8.09
C LYS A 296 -34.33 14.36 7.85
N CYS A 297 -33.64 15.22 8.61
CA CYS A 297 -32.20 15.38 8.53
C CYS A 297 -31.55 14.98 9.86
N VAL A 298 -30.33 14.48 9.84
CA VAL A 298 -29.71 13.93 11.06
C VAL A 298 -28.58 14.82 11.54
N THR A 299 -28.63 15.14 12.83
CA THR A 299 -27.54 15.80 13.55
C THR A 299 -26.85 14.83 14.49
N MET A 300 -25.55 15.04 14.68
CA MET A 300 -24.79 14.35 15.71
C MET A 300 -24.56 15.28 16.91
N SER A 301 -24.84 14.78 18.10
CA SER A 301 -24.62 15.49 19.37
C SER A 301 -23.15 15.47 19.79
N LYS A 302 -22.79 16.32 20.77
CA LYS A 302 -21.46 16.35 21.39
C LYS A 302 -21.01 15.03 22.04
N SER A 303 -21.95 14.13 22.33
CA SER A 303 -21.68 12.78 22.86
C SER A 303 -21.67 11.70 21.77
N GLY A 304 -21.80 12.08 20.51
CA GLY A 304 -21.77 11.17 19.36
C GLY A 304 -23.09 10.48 19.01
N GLY A 305 -24.13 10.65 19.82
CA GLY A 305 -25.47 10.14 19.55
C GLY A 305 -26.17 10.94 18.45
N TRP A 306 -26.88 10.24 17.57
CA TRP A 306 -27.60 10.81 16.42
C TRP A 306 -29.03 11.14 16.81
N ASN A 307 -29.51 12.28 16.32
CA ASN A 307 -30.89 12.74 16.50
C ASN A 307 -31.44 13.18 15.14
N ASP A 308 -32.69 12.84 14.85
CA ASP A 308 -33.40 13.42 13.72
C ASP A 308 -33.85 14.84 14.08
N TYR A 309 -33.65 15.76 13.15
CA TYR A 309 -33.73 17.19 13.38
C TYR A 309 -34.29 17.89 12.14
N GLY A 310 -34.95 19.02 12.35
CA GLY A 310 -35.55 19.78 11.25
C GLY A 310 -34.49 20.26 10.25
N CYS A 311 -34.64 19.94 8.96
CA CYS A 311 -33.64 20.29 7.95
C CYS A 311 -33.39 21.81 7.80
N SER A 312 -34.32 22.64 8.27
CA SER A 312 -34.26 24.11 8.23
C SER A 312 -33.43 24.75 9.35
N TYR A 313 -32.95 23.97 10.33
CA TYR A 313 -32.07 24.51 11.37
C TYR A 313 -30.67 24.81 10.82
N LEU A 314 -30.02 25.83 11.38
CA LEU A 314 -28.67 26.22 10.99
C LEU A 314 -27.66 25.59 11.94
N LEU A 315 -26.80 24.70 11.43
CA LEU A 315 -25.75 24.03 12.20
C LEU A 315 -24.42 24.05 11.42
N PRO A 316 -23.27 23.95 12.12
CA PRO A 316 -22.02 23.60 11.47
C PRO A 316 -22.11 22.17 10.92
N PHE A 317 -21.19 21.80 10.04
CA PHE A 317 -21.30 20.54 9.33
C PHE A 317 -19.93 19.98 8.96
N PHE A 318 -19.84 18.66 8.85
CA PHE A 318 -18.64 18.01 8.33
C PHE A 318 -18.85 17.64 6.87
N CYS A 319 -17.96 18.12 6.02
CA CYS A 319 -17.84 17.61 4.66
C CYS A 319 -16.89 16.41 4.65
N SER A 320 -17.23 15.37 3.88
CA SER A 320 -16.23 14.44 3.38
C SER A 320 -15.42 15.17 2.32
N ASN A 321 -14.11 15.21 2.52
CA ASN A 321 -13.22 15.58 1.44
C ASN A 321 -13.29 14.46 0.40
N GLY A 322 -13.20 14.81 -0.89
CA GLY A 322 -13.19 13.89 -2.04
C GLY A 322 -11.95 13.05 -2.17
N LYS A 323 -11.63 12.46 -1.05
CA LYS A 323 -10.76 11.36 -0.82
C LYS A 323 -11.66 10.44 -0.03
N ASP A 324 -12.60 9.77 -0.72
CA ASP A 324 -13.12 8.49 -0.27
C ASP A 324 -11.93 7.65 0.27
N PRO A 325 -12.12 6.53 0.97
CA PRO A 325 -11.05 5.54 1.06
C PRO A 325 -10.44 5.15 -0.32
N ALA A 326 -11.02 5.62 -1.44
CA ALA A 326 -10.49 5.73 -2.80
C ALA A 326 -9.36 6.77 -3.04
N GLN A 327 -8.87 7.49 -2.03
CA GLN A 327 -7.48 7.96 -2.00
C GLN A 327 -6.69 7.20 -0.94
N SER A 328 -7.00 5.91 -0.82
CA SER A 328 -6.00 4.95 -0.39
C SER A 328 -4.79 5.13 -1.29
N VAL A 329 -3.66 5.54 -0.72
CA VAL A 329 -2.41 5.50 -1.46
C VAL A 329 -2.13 4.01 -1.68
N LEU A 330 -2.42 3.54 -2.90
CA LEU A 330 -1.89 2.29 -3.42
C LEU A 330 -0.40 2.50 -3.54
N LEU A 331 0.31 2.17 -2.47
CA LEU A 331 1.75 2.09 -2.54
C LEU A 331 2.04 0.79 -3.25
N PHE A 332 2.45 0.93 -4.51
CA PHE A 332 3.30 -0.08 -5.10
C PHE A 332 4.41 -0.31 -4.08
N VAL A 333 4.61 -1.55 -3.65
CA VAL A 333 5.78 -1.86 -2.83
C VAL A 333 6.95 -1.77 -3.82
N PRO A 334 7.76 -0.69 -3.84
CA PRO A 334 8.97 -0.71 -4.65
C PRO A 334 9.76 -1.95 -4.25
N GLN A 335 10.49 -2.54 -5.19
CA GLN A 335 11.44 -3.63 -4.92
C GLN A 335 12.41 -3.18 -3.80
N SER A 336 12.06 -3.43 -2.53
CA SER A 336 12.79 -3.03 -1.34
C SER A 336 12.03 -3.41 -0.05
N VAL A 337 12.54 -4.41 0.67
CA VAL A 337 12.34 -4.87 2.03
C VAL A 337 13.55 -5.72 2.51
N SER A 338 14.31 -5.07 3.38
CA SER A 338 15.23 -5.60 4.41
C SER A 338 14.72 -6.80 5.24
N ARG A 339 15.61 -7.74 5.58
CA ARG A 339 15.45 -8.70 6.70
C ARG A 339 16.72 -8.85 7.55
N GLN A 340 16.66 -8.43 8.80
CA GLN A 340 17.63 -8.75 9.85
C GLN A 340 17.63 -10.27 10.12
N CYS A 341 18.82 -10.85 10.36
CA CYS A 341 18.96 -12.16 10.99
C CYS A 341 19.80 -12.01 12.26
N GLU A 342 19.26 -12.49 13.38
CA GLU A 342 20.05 -12.86 14.55
C GLU A 342 20.96 -14.03 14.16
N VAL A 343 22.27 -13.85 14.30
CA VAL A 343 23.21 -14.96 14.30
C VAL A 343 23.35 -15.39 15.74
N CYS A 344 22.93 -16.61 16.04
CA CYS A 344 23.30 -17.30 17.27
C CYS A 344 24.84 -17.35 17.34
N ASP A 345 25.38 -16.85 18.45
CA ASP A 345 26.78 -16.97 18.81
C ASP A 345 27.27 -18.41 18.67
N SER A 346 28.46 -18.55 18.10
CA SER A 346 29.26 -19.76 18.13
C SER A 346 29.98 -19.88 19.47
N GLU A 347 29.70 -20.93 20.21
CA GLU A 347 30.73 -21.71 20.92
C GLU A 347 30.77 -23.13 20.35
#